data_AF-A0A327ZW22-F1
#
_entry.id   AF-A0A327ZW22-F1
#
_cell.length_a   1.000
_cell.length_b   1.000
_cell.length_c   1.000
_cell.angle_alpha   90.00
_cell.angle_beta   90.00
_cell.angle_gamma   90.00
#
_symmetry.space_group_name_H-M   'P 1'
#
loop_
_entity.id
_entity.type
_entity.pdbx_description
1 polymer ?
#
loop_
_entity_poly.entity_id
_entity_poly.type
_entity_poly.pdbx_seq_one_letter_code
_entity_poly.pdbx_strand_id
1 'polypeptide(L)' 'MFVQSNHRSSGAGKKLIEKSFEYVKENNARYVCLETGEDNVKAQGLYEKMGMSVDYEVLHYSSVF' A
#
# COMPACT_ATOMS: atom_id res chain seq x y z
N MET A 1 3.46 5.08 -3.06
CA MET A 1 2.98 5.31 -4.46
C MET A 1 2.40 6.71 -4.59
N PHE A 2 2.48 7.30 -5.78
CA PHE A 2 1.96 8.64 -6.04
C PHE A 2 1.16 8.67 -7.34
N VAL A 3 0.02 9.34 -7.32
CA VAL A 3 -0.78 9.65 -8.51
C VAL A 3 -0.96 11.17 -8.54
N GLN A 4 -0.66 11.78 -9.69
CA GLN A 4 -0.87 13.21 -9.92
C GLN A 4 -2.30 13.61 -9.55
N SER A 5 -2.47 14.78 -8.93
CA SER A 5 -3.74 15.22 -8.33
C SER A 5 -4.91 15.19 -9.32
N ASN A 6 -4.69 15.64 -10.55
CA ASN A 6 -5.66 15.63 -11.65
C ASN A 6 -6.09 14.23 -12.14
N HIS A 7 -5.35 13.19 -11.76
CA HIS A 7 -5.65 11.80 -12.14
C HIS A 7 -6.03 10.93 -10.93
N ARG A 8 -6.24 11.51 -9.74
CA ARG A 8 -6.72 10.77 -8.57
C ARG A 8 -8.15 10.29 -8.78
N SER A 9 -8.56 9.25 -8.05
CA SER A 9 -9.87 8.60 -8.17
C SER A 9 -10.18 7.96 -9.54
N SER A 10 -9.24 7.98 -10.49
CA SER A 10 -9.33 7.28 -11.78
C SER A 10 -9.09 5.76 -11.71
N GLY A 11 -8.78 5.24 -10.51
CA GLY A 11 -8.35 3.85 -10.32
C GLY A 11 -6.86 3.59 -10.58
N ALA A 12 -6.07 4.60 -10.97
CA ALA A 12 -4.63 4.43 -11.23
C ALA A 12 -3.87 3.82 -10.03
N GLY A 13 -4.15 4.27 -8.80
CA GLY A 13 -3.52 3.73 -7.59
C GLY A 13 -3.84 2.26 -7.37
N LYS A 14 -5.10 1.84 -7.61
CA LYS A 14 -5.51 0.45 -7.55
C LYS A 14 -4.75 -0.41 -8.55
N LYS A 15 -4.67 0.03 -9.82
CA LYS A 15 -3.95 -0.70 -10.88
C LYS A 15 -2.47 -0.90 -10.57
N LEU A 16 -1.82 0.09 -9.94
CA LEU A 16 -0.43 -0.03 -9.51
C LEU A 16 -0.26 -1.08 -8.41
N ILE A 17 -1.17 -1.14 -7.44
CA ILE A 17 -1.16 -2.18 -6.39
C ILE A 17 -1.39 -3.56 -6.99
N GLU A 18 -2.40 -3.70 -7.85
CA GLU A 18 -2.70 -4.97 -8.55
C GLU A 18 -1.48 -5.48 -9.31
N LYS A 19 -0.81 -4.59 -10.06
CA LYS A 19 0.38 -4.98 -10.79
C LYS A 19 1.54 -5.38 -9.88
N SER A 20 1.65 -4.74 -8.72
CA SER A 20 2.65 -5.12 -7.71
C SER A 20 2.35 -6.51 -7.13
N PHE A 21 1.07 -6.83 -6.87
CA PHE A 21 0.64 -8.15 -6.42
C PHE A 21 0.92 -9.24 -7.45
N GLU A 22 0.68 -8.99 -8.73
CA GLU A 22 1.05 -9.90 -9.82
C GLU A 22 2.55 -10.16 -9.80
N TYR A 23 3.37 -9.10 -9.81
CA TYR A 23 4.82 -9.21 -9.84
C TYR A 23 5.38 -10.04 -8.67
N VAL A 24 4.91 -9.79 -7.44
CA VAL A 24 5.44 -10.54 -6.29
C VAL A 24 5.03 -12.02 -6.29
N LYS A 25 3.84 -12.34 -6.82
CA LYS A 25 3.39 -13.73 -6.98
C LYS A 25 4.24 -14.45 -8.01
N GLU A 26 4.51 -13.82 -9.15
CA GLU A 26 5.39 -14.36 -10.20
C GLU A 26 6.81 -14.64 -9.70
N ASN A 27 7.28 -13.88 -8.70
CA ASN A 27 8.62 -13.99 -8.14
C ASN A 27 8.66 -14.80 -6.81
N ASN A 28 7.61 -15.56 -6.50
CA ASN A 28 7.52 -16.39 -5.28
C ASN A 28 7.77 -15.63 -3.97
N ALA A 29 7.42 -14.35 -3.90
CA ALA A 29 7.48 -13.62 -2.64
C ALA A 29 6.34 -14.06 -1.72
N ARG A 30 6.58 -14.02 -0.41
CA ARG A 30 5.61 -14.46 0.59
C ARG A 30 4.44 -13.48 0.75
N TYR A 31 4.71 -12.18 0.73
CA TYR A 31 3.70 -11.11 0.89
C TYR A 31 4.24 -9.75 0.42
N VAL A 32 3.36 -8.76 0.35
CA VAL A 32 3.66 -7.33 0.17
C VAL A 32 3.17 -6.59 1.40
N CYS A 33 4.00 -5.70 1.94
CA CYS A 33 3.61 -4.76 2.99
C CYS A 33 3.69 -3.32 2.45
N LEU A 34 2.76 -2.46 2.87
CA LEU A 34 2.73 -1.04 2.55
C LEU A 34 2.58 -0.25 3.85
N GLU A 35 3.51 0.67 4.09
CA GLU A 35 3.44 1.61 5.21
C GLU A 35 2.79 2.92 4.77
N THR A 36 2.00 3.53 5.66
CA THR A 36 1.37 4.83 5.45
C THR A 36 1.18 5.56 6.77
N GLY A 37 1.15 6.89 6.73
CA GLY A 37 0.80 7.69 7.91
C GLY A 37 -0.63 7.42 8.37
N GLU A 38 -0.86 7.57 9.68
CA GLU A 38 -2.16 7.40 10.34
C GLU A 38 -3.22 8.38 9.80
N ASP A 39 -2.80 9.57 9.37
CA ASP A 39 -3.66 10.62 8.82
C ASP A 39 -4.03 10.38 7.35
N ASN A 40 -3.34 9.48 6.65
CA ASN A 40 -3.57 9.17 5.25
C ASN A 40 -4.69 8.13 5.05
N VAL A 41 -5.87 8.45 5.59
CA VAL A 41 -7.07 7.61 5.57
C VAL A 41 -7.50 7.19 4.16
N LYS A 42 -7.18 8.00 3.14
CA LYS A 42 -7.47 7.67 1.73
C LYS A 42 -6.65 6.49 1.23
N ALA A 43 -5.37 6.41 1.61
CA ALA A 43 -4.51 5.29 1.25
C ALA A 43 -4.89 4.04 2.04
N GLN A 44 -5.13 4.16 3.35
CA GLN A 44 -5.57 3.06 4.20
C GLN A 44 -6.86 2.41 3.65
N GLY A 45 -7.89 3.22 3.37
CA GLY A 45 -9.15 2.72 2.80
C GLY A 45 -8.98 2.13 1.39
N LEU A 46 -7.95 2.51 0.62
CA LEU A 46 -7.61 1.83 -0.62
C LEU A 46 -7.01 0.46 -0.33
N TYR A 47 -6.06 0.36 0.60
CA TYR A 47 -5.40 -0.91 0.95
C TYR A 47 -6.40 -1.94 1.50
N GLU A 48 -7.31 -1.52 2.38
CA GLU A 48 -8.40 -2.36 2.88
C GLU A 48 -9.31 -2.87 1.76
N LYS A 49 -9.70 -1.99 0.82
CA LYS A 49 -10.48 -2.40 -0.37
C LYS A 49 -9.73 -3.37 -1.29
N MET A 50 -8.41 -3.38 -1.22
CA MET A 50 -7.54 -4.32 -1.94
C MET A 50 -7.33 -5.64 -1.17
N GLY A 51 -8.00 -5.82 -0.02
CA GLY A 51 -7.91 -7.03 0.80
C GLY A 51 -6.70 -7.08 1.73
N MET A 52 -6.01 -5.96 1.92
CA MET A 52 -4.92 -5.86 2.90
C MET A 52 -5.49 -5.59 4.29
N SER A 53 -4.75 -6.00 5.32
CA SER A 53 -5.05 -5.74 6.73
C SER A 53 -3.87 -5.05 7.40
N VAL A 54 -4.14 -4.28 8.46
CA VAL A 54 -3.08 -3.74 9.33
C VAL A 54 -2.33 -4.90 9.98
N ASP A 55 -1.01 -4.83 9.97
CA ASP A 55 -0.14 -5.76 10.69
C ASP A 55 0.14 -5.21 12.09
N TYR A 56 -0.17 -6.01 13.11
CA TYR A 56 0.03 -5.67 14.52
C TYR A 56 1.18 -6.45 15.17
N GLU A 57 1.88 -7.31 14.40
CA GLU A 57 2.95 -8.19 14.90
C GLU A 57 4.36 -7.65 14.64
N VAL A 58 4.48 -6.50 13.97
CA VAL A 58 5.77 -5.90 13.57
C VAL A 58 6.02 -4.58 14.31
N LEU A 59 7.19 -4.46 14.93
CA LEU A 59 7.66 -3.22 15.57
C LEU A 59 8.52 -2.40 14.60
N HIS A 60 8.20 -1.12 14.44
CA HIS A 60 9.02 -0.15 13.70
C HIS A 60 9.77 0.75 14.69
N TYR A 61 11.11 0.77 14.60
CA TYR A 61 11.97 1.63 15.41
C TYR A 61 12.56 2.76 14.56
N SER A 62 12.50 3.99 15.04
CA SER A 62 13.13 5.14 14.39
C SER A 62 13.91 5.97 15.41
N SER A 63 14.95 6.66 14.94
CA SER A 63 15.69 7.64 15.71
C SER A 63 15.61 8.97 14.96
N VAL A 64 15.29 10.03 15.70
CA VAL A 64 15.17 11.39 15.16
C VAL A 64 16.18 12.25 15.91
N PHE A 65 16.96 13.03 15.17
CA PHE A 65 17.97 13.97 15.67
C PHE A 65 17.58 15.40 15.28
#